data_AF-A0A160TQ24-F1
#
_entry.id   AF-A0A160TQ24-F1
#
_cell.length_a   1.000
_cell.length_b   1.000
_cell.length_c   1.000
_cell.angle_alpha   90.00
_cell.angle_beta   90.00
_cell.angle_gamma   90.00
#
_symmetry.space_group_name_H-M   'P 1'
#
loop_
_entity.id
_entity.type
_entity.pdbx_description
1 polymer ?
#
loop_
_entity_poly.entity_id
_entity_poly.type
_entity_poly.pdbx_seq_one_letter_code
_entity_poly.pdbx_strand_id
1 'polypeptide(L)' 'MRPGYLKFSTRSHMIYFRDHGDRLEIMRILHGRQDVERHL' A
#
# COMPACT_ATOMS: atom_id res chain seq x y z
N MET A 1 3.47 6.85 -9.50
CA MET A 1 3.95 5.50 -9.10
C MET A 1 5.40 5.61 -8.65
N ARG A 2 5.72 5.36 -7.37
CA ARG A 2 7.11 5.30 -6.89
C ARG A 2 7.63 3.88 -7.13
N PRO A 3 8.72 3.68 -7.90
CA PRO A 3 9.26 2.34 -8.18
C PRO A 3 9.51 1.56 -6.88
N GLY A 4 9.14 0.28 -6.86
CA GLY A 4 9.35 -0.64 -5.73
C GLY A 4 8.27 -0.61 -4.64
N TYR A 5 7.21 0.19 -4.79
CA TYR A 5 6.09 0.18 -3.86
C TYR A 5 5.05 -0.85 -4.29
N LEU A 6 4.74 -1.77 -3.38
CA LEU A 6 3.66 -2.72 -3.50
C LEU A 6 2.48 -2.25 -2.65
N LYS A 7 1.27 -2.66 -3.04
CA LYS A 7 0.06 -2.36 -2.29
C LYS A 7 -0.85 -3.58 -2.19
N PHE A 8 -1.50 -3.74 -1.05
CA PHE A 8 -2.44 -4.83 -0.78
C PHE A 8 -3.73 -4.27 -0.20
N SER A 9 -4.86 -4.61 -0.83
CA SER A 9 -6.18 -4.26 -0.35
C SER A 9 -6.69 -5.30 0.65
N THR A 10 -7.05 -4.84 1.83
CA THR A 10 -7.90 -5.56 2.76
C THR A 10 -9.32 -5.00 2.66
N ARG A 11 -10.27 -5.59 3.39
CA ARG A 11 -11.69 -5.19 3.35
C ARG A 11 -11.88 -3.66 3.41
N SER A 12 -11.30 -3.00 4.42
CA SER A 12 -11.50 -1.56 4.64
C SER A 12 -10.21 -0.74 4.57
N HIS A 13 -9.04 -1.37 4.41
CA HIS A 13 -7.75 -0.68 4.45
C HIS A 13 -6.86 -1.04 3.27
N MET A 14 -6.02 -0.08 2.86
CA MET A 14 -4.96 -0.26 1.89
C MET A 14 -3.61 -0.23 2.59
N ILE A 15 -2.80 -1.27 2.38
CA ILE A 15 -1.46 -1.40 2.94
C ILE A 15 -0.45 -1.12 1.83
N TYR A 16 0.45 -0.16 2.03
CA TYR A 16 1.57 0.10 1.13
C TYR A 16 2.86 -0.38 1.79
N PHE A 17 3.63 -1.15 1.06
CA PHE A 17 4.83 -1.78 1.56
C PHE A 17 5.91 -1.90 0.49
N ARG A 18 7.12 -2.20 0.92
CA ARG A 18 8.20 -2.66 0.05
C ARG A 18 8.59 -4.08 0.46
N ASP A 19 8.88 -4.89 -0.53
CA ASP A 19 9.43 -6.23 -0.34
C ASP A 19 10.95 -6.18 -0.53
N HIS A 20 11.69 -6.55 0.51
CA HIS A 20 13.16 -6.65 0.48
C HIS A 20 13.64 -8.12 0.34
N GLY A 21 12.71 -9.08 0.22
CA GLY A 21 12.97 -10.52 0.13
C GLY A 21 13.05 -11.22 1.48
N ASP A 22 13.72 -10.62 2.47
CA ASP A 22 13.83 -11.12 3.85
C ASP A 22 12.79 -10.49 4.79
N ARG A 23 12.26 -9.32 4.42
CA ARG A 23 11.30 -8.56 5.23
C ARG A 23 10.39 -7.68 4.38
N LEU A 24 9.23 -7.39 4.94
CA LEU A 24 8.30 -6.39 4.44
C LEU A 24 8.43 -5.11 5.25
N GLU A 25 8.69 -3.99 4.57
CA GLU A 25 8.68 -2.66 5.18
C GLU A 25 7.30 -2.03 4.99
N ILE A 26 6.51 -1.96 6.07
CA ILE A 26 5.19 -1.32 6.02
C ILE A 26 5.37 0.19 6.06
N MET A 27 4.97 0.85 4.97
CA MET A 27 5.14 2.28 4.83
C MET A 27 3.89 3.03 5.30
N ARG A 28 2.71 2.58 4.89
CA ARG A 28 1.43 3.24 5.20
C ARG A 28 0.30 2.22 5.30
N ILE A 29 -0.66 2.51 6.18
CA ILE A 29 -1.95 1.85 6.23
C ILE A 29 -3.00 2.96 6.15
N LEU A 30 -3.77 2.98 5.07
CA LEU A 30 -4.84 3.95 4.86
C LEU A 30 -6.18 3.25 4.94
N HIS A 31 -7.24 3.95 5.36
CA HIS A 31 -8.58 3.45 5.08
C HIS A 31 -8.81 3.48 3.55
N GLY A 32 -9.52 2.51 2.97
CA GLY A 32 -9.77 2.42 1.52
C GLY A 32 -10.63 3.54 0.93
N ARG A 33 -11.09 4.47 1.79
CA ARG A 33 -11.72 5.74 1.39
C ARG A 33 -10.71 6.88 1.21
N GLN A 34 -9.48 6.69 1.69
CA GLN A 34 -8.36 7.63 1.61
C GLN A 34 -7.28 7.18 0.60
N ASP A 35 -7.45 6.02 -0.05
CA ASP A 35 -6.58 5.61 -1.15
C ASP A 35 -6.81 6.55 -2.35
N VAL A 36 -5.80 7.40 -2.60
CA VAL A 36 -5.82 8.46 -3.62
C VAL A 36 -5.85 7.88 -5.05
N GLU A 37 -5.49 6.61 -5.24
CA GLU A 37 -5.59 5.95 -6.55
C GLU A 37 -7.04 5.58 -6.95
N ARG A 38 -8.05 5.80 -6.09
CA ARG A 38 -9.46 5.67 -6.50
C ARG A 38 -9.96 6.81 -7.42
N HIS A 39 -9.17 7.87 -7.60
CA HIS A 39 -9.52 9.03 -8.45
C HIS A 39 -8.40 9.37 -9.43
N LEU A 40 -7.99 8.40 -10.25
CA LEU A 40 -7.41 8.63 -11.57
C LEU A 40 -8.12 7.77 -12.60
#